data_AF-A0A1I6JN57-F1
#
_entry.id   AF-A0A1I6JN57-F1
#
_cell.length_a   1.000
_cell.length_b   1.000
_cell.length_c   1.000
_cell.angle_alpha   90.00
_cell.angle_beta   90.00
_cell.angle_gamma   90.00
#
_symmetry.space_group_name_H-M   'P 1'
#
loop_
_entity.id
_entity.type
_entity.pdbx_description
1 polymer ?
#
loop_
_entity_poly.entity_id
_entity_poly.type
_entity_poly.pdbx_seq_one_letter_code
_entity_poly.pdbx_strand_id
1 'polypeptide(L)'
;MSIKIQVKLIDFFLKMLNGTMHTVDNIKYIPQKELMNNSISLDVIPQKLPRCTPEEQGVESGYVSRFFKRLQEAEDVKAHGVMILRNGFVIAEGEFAPYRNELWHITHSMSKSITCLAVGIAVDEGFFTIEDSVAEIFNKTYLPIIGKRQRELKVKHLLSMSSGVTFNEAGTVTESDWIKFYLDSGIAFEPGKEFHYNSMNSYILSAVIRERTGMGLMEYLKEKVFNKMGIYNVYWEKCPKGIEKGGWGLLMTIEDMAKVGQLFLQKGRWEQQQLVSEAWIDLVTSKQINTPKELGAEGYGYHVWIGKRPGAFQFNGMLSQNVIVLPDIQMVIATTGGSSELFMNSHFMDIINDFFEKDYMPAEKLAENPAAYDNLQRVLRNLCFEKGFSSKSQNSNKRIELFYRGGWKRNTRCNRLEGRTPDLDEEYWKFIANRVFTIETTGIHVFPLFLQVLQNNFARGLKEISFLNKKFQKYMILTEQGRVLEIPIDFKKYCYCQIEMNGEIYEAATACRFVKNEDDVLVLKVMVSFLETSNSRVFKFFFEKDKVLIRCDEIPKISSIMEGISMIVNNNRSGKFDSIANSDFVQYKLIKIIEPEAECEEKGTDDKKLR
;
A
#
# COMPACT_ATOMS: atom_id res chain seq x y z
N MET A 1 2.70 -13.12 -24.93
CA MET A 1 1.42 -12.37 -24.98
C MET A 1 0.86 -12.39 -26.41
N SER A 2 -0.46 -12.51 -26.60
CA SER A 2 -1.07 -12.58 -27.94
C SER A 2 -1.15 -11.20 -28.61
N ILE A 3 -1.18 -11.15 -29.95
CA ILE A 3 -1.24 -9.89 -30.73
C ILE A 3 -2.49 -9.07 -30.35
N LYS A 4 -3.63 -9.72 -30.10
CA LYS A 4 -4.87 -9.03 -29.71
C LYS A 4 -4.72 -8.28 -28.38
N ILE A 5 -4.07 -8.90 -27.38
CA ILE A 5 -3.81 -8.25 -26.09
C ILE A 5 -2.85 -7.08 -26.29
N GLN A 6 -1.79 -7.26 -27.09
CA GLN A 6 -0.85 -6.17 -27.39
C GLN A 6 -1.55 -4.97 -28.03
N VAL A 7 -2.46 -5.19 -28.99
CA VAL A 7 -3.24 -4.09 -29.61
C VAL A 7 -4.12 -3.38 -28.60
N LYS A 8 -4.82 -4.11 -27.72
CA LYS A 8 -5.63 -3.48 -26.65
C LYS A 8 -4.78 -2.71 -25.65
N LEU A 9 -3.60 -3.23 -25.30
CA LEU A 9 -2.66 -2.52 -24.41
C LEU A 9 -2.12 -1.26 -25.07
N ILE A 10 -1.85 -1.28 -26.38
CA ILE A 10 -1.48 -0.08 -27.14
C ILE A 10 -2.63 0.94 -27.13
N ASP A 11 -3.88 0.53 -27.37
CA ASP A 11 -5.05 1.42 -27.28
C ASP A 11 -5.22 2.03 -25.88
N PHE A 12 -5.11 1.20 -24.84
CA PHE A 12 -5.12 1.64 -23.44
C PHE A 12 -4.03 2.68 -23.18
N PHE A 13 -2.80 2.40 -23.63
CA PHE A 13 -1.67 3.30 -23.48
C PHE A 13 -1.87 4.61 -24.26
N LEU A 14 -2.40 4.56 -25.48
CA LEU A 14 -2.72 5.76 -26.27
C LEU A 14 -3.81 6.61 -25.61
N LYS A 15 -4.83 6.00 -25.02
CA LYS A 15 -5.86 6.70 -24.24
C LYS A 15 -5.27 7.35 -22.98
N MET A 16 -4.32 6.69 -22.33
CA MET A 16 -3.55 7.27 -21.23
C MET A 16 -2.76 8.48 -21.71
N LEU A 17 -2.01 8.34 -22.81
CA LEU A 17 -1.23 9.41 -23.45
C LEU A 17 -2.05 10.62 -23.90
N ASN A 18 -3.37 10.46 -24.05
CA ASN A 18 -4.28 11.51 -24.48
C ASN A 18 -5.18 12.02 -23.34
N GLY A 19 -5.03 11.53 -22.10
CA GLY A 19 -5.85 11.93 -20.97
C GLY A 19 -7.32 11.50 -21.08
N THR A 20 -7.63 10.50 -21.91
CA THR A 20 -9.00 10.03 -22.19
C THR A 20 -9.30 8.69 -21.53
N MET A 21 -8.64 8.37 -20.41
CA MET A 21 -8.80 7.09 -19.69
C MET A 21 -10.24 6.78 -19.27
N HIS A 22 -11.05 7.81 -19.06
CA HIS A 22 -12.48 7.68 -18.78
C HIS A 22 -13.32 7.11 -19.93
N THR A 23 -12.74 6.95 -21.12
CA THR A 23 -13.35 6.33 -22.31
C THR A 23 -12.96 4.85 -22.47
N VAL A 24 -12.20 4.29 -21.53
CA VAL A 24 -11.82 2.88 -21.54
C VAL A 24 -13.02 2.03 -21.10
N ASP A 25 -13.71 1.41 -22.06
CA ASP A 25 -14.89 0.54 -21.82
C ASP A 25 -14.55 -0.96 -21.79
N ASN A 26 -13.27 -1.34 -21.90
CA ASN A 26 -12.86 -2.75 -22.05
C ASN A 26 -13.28 -3.61 -20.84
N ILE A 27 -13.29 -3.02 -19.65
CA ILE A 27 -13.74 -3.65 -18.40
C ILE A 27 -14.61 -2.64 -17.66
N LYS A 28 -15.89 -2.97 -17.50
CA LYS A 28 -16.83 -2.17 -16.72
C LYS A 28 -16.33 -2.07 -15.28
N TYR A 29 -16.05 -0.85 -14.81
CA TYR A 29 -15.76 -0.59 -13.41
C TYR A 29 -16.99 -0.81 -12.54
N ILE A 30 -16.80 -1.47 -11.40
CA ILE A 30 -17.82 -1.72 -10.39
C ILE A 30 -17.20 -1.37 -9.04
N PRO A 31 -17.80 -0.47 -8.25
CA PRO A 31 -17.38 -0.19 -6.89
C PRO A 31 -17.27 -1.47 -6.06
N GLN A 32 -16.13 -1.67 -5.42
CA GLN A 32 -15.79 -2.86 -4.66
C GLN A 32 -15.90 -2.61 -3.15
N LYS A 33 -15.58 -1.38 -2.69
CA LYS A 33 -15.71 -0.98 -1.28
C LYS A 33 -17.16 -0.89 -0.77
N GLU A 34 -18.15 -0.59 -1.60
CA GLU A 34 -19.56 -0.47 -1.12
C GLU A 34 -20.14 -1.83 -0.69
N LEU A 35 -19.73 -2.92 -1.36
CA LEU A 35 -20.01 -4.30 -0.93
C LEU A 35 -19.39 -4.63 0.44
N MET A 36 -18.41 -3.85 0.89
CA MET A 36 -17.68 -4.11 2.13
C MET A 36 -18.33 -3.54 3.39
N ASN A 37 -18.98 -2.38 3.33
CA ASN A 37 -19.63 -1.80 4.52
C ASN A 37 -20.72 -2.74 5.08
N ASN A 38 -21.24 -3.67 4.27
CA ASN A 38 -22.18 -4.72 4.67
C ASN A 38 -21.51 -5.99 5.24
N SER A 39 -20.18 -6.09 5.22
CA SER A 39 -19.42 -7.28 5.63
C SER A 39 -18.70 -7.15 6.98
N ILE A 40 -18.74 -5.96 7.58
CA ILE A 40 -18.22 -5.69 8.93
C ILE A 40 -19.37 -5.90 9.92
N SER A 41 -19.33 -6.99 10.68
CA SER A 41 -20.20 -7.14 11.85
C SER A 41 -19.73 -6.15 12.91
N LEU A 42 -20.53 -5.13 13.19
CA LEU A 42 -20.25 -4.10 14.20
C LEU A 42 -20.19 -4.66 15.64
N ASP A 43 -20.55 -5.93 15.84
CA ASP A 43 -20.66 -6.59 17.14
C ASP A 43 -19.42 -7.42 17.53
N VAL A 44 -18.39 -7.51 16.67
CA VAL A 44 -17.19 -8.33 16.94
C VAL A 44 -15.96 -7.44 17.17
N ILE A 45 -15.45 -7.44 18.41
CA ILE A 45 -14.23 -6.71 18.77
C ILE A 45 -13.02 -7.50 18.27
N PRO A 46 -12.16 -6.94 17.38
CA PRO A 46 -10.94 -7.61 16.95
C PRO A 46 -10.05 -7.97 18.14
N GLN A 47 -9.52 -9.20 18.15
CA GLN A 47 -8.58 -9.62 19.18
C GLN A 47 -7.29 -8.80 19.03
N LYS A 48 -6.95 -8.00 20.04
CA LYS A 48 -5.71 -7.22 20.08
C LYS A 48 -4.55 -8.08 20.58
N LEU A 49 -3.37 -7.92 20.00
CA LEU A 49 -2.13 -8.50 20.51
C LEU A 49 -1.77 -7.87 21.87
N PRO A 50 -1.19 -8.64 22.81
CA PRO A 50 -0.79 -8.10 24.09
C PRO A 50 0.36 -7.10 23.91
N ARG A 51 0.31 -5.99 24.65
CA ARG A 51 1.32 -4.91 24.60
C ARG A 51 2.12 -4.91 25.89
N CYS A 52 3.43 -4.67 25.79
CA CYS A 52 4.33 -4.55 26.94
C CYS A 52 5.47 -3.56 26.65
N THR A 53 6.31 -3.28 27.64
CA THR A 53 7.51 -2.47 27.41
C THR A 53 8.55 -3.24 26.60
N PRO A 54 9.39 -2.57 25.78
CA PRO A 54 10.54 -3.21 25.15
C PRO A 54 11.44 -3.96 26.14
N GLU A 55 11.66 -3.38 27.33
CA GLU A 55 12.53 -3.94 28.36
C GLU A 55 12.05 -5.31 28.87
N GLU A 56 10.73 -5.49 29.03
CA GLU A 56 10.14 -6.79 29.40
C GLU A 56 10.47 -7.91 28.41
N GLN A 57 10.78 -7.54 27.16
CA GLN A 57 11.11 -8.46 26.08
C GLN A 57 12.57 -8.37 25.65
N GLY A 58 13.42 -7.79 26.51
CA GLY A 58 14.87 -7.79 26.32
C GLY A 58 15.41 -6.74 25.34
N VAL A 59 14.59 -5.78 24.93
CA VAL A 59 14.95 -4.73 23.96
C VAL A 59 14.98 -3.38 24.69
N GLU A 60 16.02 -2.57 24.49
CA GLU A 60 16.07 -1.24 25.10
C GLU A 60 15.08 -0.28 24.42
N SER A 61 14.24 0.42 25.19
CA SER A 61 13.37 1.50 24.65
C SER A 61 14.19 2.58 23.93
N GLY A 62 15.42 2.84 24.39
CA GLY A 62 16.36 3.75 23.74
C GLY A 62 16.78 3.28 22.33
N TYR A 63 16.93 1.98 22.12
CA TYR A 63 17.24 1.37 20.82
C TYR A 63 16.09 1.55 19.85
N VAL A 64 14.88 1.19 20.29
CA VAL A 64 13.64 1.36 19.51
C VAL A 64 13.39 2.84 19.19
N SER A 65 13.67 3.75 20.12
CA SER A 65 13.54 5.19 19.87
C SER A 65 14.47 5.68 18.76
N ARG A 66 15.71 5.17 18.68
CA ARG A 66 16.64 5.51 17.58
C ARG A 66 16.15 4.96 16.24
N PHE A 67 15.60 3.76 16.23
CA PHE A 67 15.02 3.16 15.03
C PHE A 67 13.91 4.03 14.44
N PHE A 68 12.91 4.42 15.24
CA PHE A 68 11.82 5.27 14.77
C PHE A 68 12.27 6.68 14.35
N LYS A 69 13.28 7.26 15.03
CA LYS A 69 13.88 8.54 14.60
C LYS A 69 14.55 8.40 13.25
N ARG A 70 15.32 7.33 13.03
CA ARG A 70 15.99 7.08 11.74
C ARG A 70 15.00 6.94 10.59
N LEU A 71 13.86 6.26 10.83
CA LEU A 71 12.75 6.18 9.86
C LEU A 71 12.12 7.56 9.58
N GLN A 72 11.87 8.37 10.62
CA GLN A 72 11.31 9.72 10.47
C GLN A 72 12.25 10.68 9.72
N GLU A 73 13.56 10.50 9.88
CA GLU A 73 14.61 11.32 9.24
C GLU A 73 14.81 10.96 7.77
N ALA A 74 14.58 9.70 7.38
CA ALA A 74 14.67 9.20 6.00
C ALA A 74 13.45 9.62 5.17
N GLU A 75 13.59 10.66 4.35
CA GLU A 75 12.45 11.26 3.63
C GLU A 75 11.88 10.39 2.50
N ASP A 76 12.70 9.50 1.95
CA ASP A 76 12.39 8.56 0.87
C ASP A 76 11.65 7.31 1.36
N VAL A 77 11.84 6.93 2.63
CA VAL A 77 11.21 5.76 3.27
C VAL A 77 9.69 5.88 3.32
N LYS A 78 9.18 7.11 3.53
CA LYS A 78 7.74 7.43 3.51
C LYS A 78 6.90 6.41 4.31
N ALA A 79 7.32 6.12 5.55
CA ALA A 79 6.63 5.18 6.43
C ALA A 79 5.22 5.68 6.80
N HIS A 80 4.25 4.77 6.85
CA HIS A 80 2.87 5.02 7.28
C HIS A 80 2.63 4.42 8.67
N GLY A 81 3.04 3.17 8.85
CA GLY A 81 2.93 2.46 10.12
C GLY A 81 4.03 1.43 10.29
N VAL A 82 4.48 1.22 11.54
CA VAL A 82 5.42 0.15 11.89
C VAL A 82 5.01 -0.48 13.22
N MET A 83 4.93 -1.80 13.25
CA MET A 83 4.62 -2.56 14.47
C MET A 83 5.70 -3.61 14.70
N ILE A 84 6.26 -3.65 15.92
CA ILE A 84 7.32 -4.57 16.31
C ILE A 84 6.78 -5.50 17.40
N LEU A 85 6.80 -6.80 17.12
CA LEU A 85 6.46 -7.86 18.06
C LEU A 85 7.73 -8.57 18.51
N ARG A 86 7.73 -8.98 19.76
CA ARG A 86 8.76 -9.81 20.37
C ARG A 86 8.12 -10.85 21.27
N ASN A 87 8.43 -12.14 21.06
CA ASN A 87 7.83 -13.26 21.79
C ASN A 87 6.28 -13.24 21.82
N GLY A 88 5.64 -12.72 20.77
CA GLY A 88 4.18 -12.57 20.70
C GLY A 88 3.60 -11.30 21.33
N PHE A 89 4.43 -10.42 21.89
CA PHE A 89 4.00 -9.13 22.47
C PHE A 89 4.39 -7.96 21.58
N VAL A 90 3.48 -6.99 21.41
CA VAL A 90 3.79 -5.71 20.77
C VAL A 90 4.65 -4.89 21.73
N ILE A 91 5.89 -4.61 21.34
CA ILE A 91 6.84 -3.79 22.12
C ILE A 91 6.88 -2.34 21.66
N ALA A 92 6.50 -2.08 20.40
CA ALA A 92 6.33 -0.73 19.87
C ALA A 92 5.42 -0.74 18.65
N GLU A 93 4.62 0.32 18.52
CA GLU A 93 3.76 0.59 17.37
C GLU A 93 3.83 2.08 17.05
N GLY A 94 4.27 2.43 15.84
CA GLY A 94 4.39 3.81 15.37
C GLY A 94 3.38 4.11 14.27
N GLU A 95 2.74 5.26 14.39
CA GLU A 95 1.77 5.81 13.44
C GLU A 95 2.33 7.11 12.88
N PHE A 96 2.71 7.11 11.61
CA PHE A 96 3.22 8.31 10.96
C PHE A 96 2.01 9.13 10.49
N ALA A 97 1.61 10.13 11.28
CA ALA A 97 0.43 10.92 10.99
C ALA A 97 0.45 11.45 9.54
N PRO A 98 -0.64 11.34 8.77
CA PRO A 98 -2.01 11.10 9.23
C PRO A 98 -2.46 9.63 9.24
N TYR A 99 -1.58 8.68 8.95
CA TYR A 99 -1.91 7.26 8.92
C TYR A 99 -2.18 6.72 10.33
N ARG A 100 -3.02 5.69 10.43
CA ARG A 100 -3.49 5.09 11.70
C ARG A 100 -3.44 3.58 11.60
N ASN A 101 -3.00 2.92 12.67
CA ASN A 101 -2.82 1.46 12.69
C ASN A 101 -4.15 0.69 12.72
N GLU A 102 -5.24 1.33 13.16
CA GLU A 102 -6.57 0.72 13.16
C GLU A 102 -7.28 0.79 11.81
N LEU A 103 -6.78 1.61 10.88
CA LEU A 103 -7.25 1.58 9.51
C LEU A 103 -6.61 0.41 8.80
N TRP A 104 -7.43 -0.37 8.12
CA TRP A 104 -6.96 -1.24 7.05
C TRP A 104 -6.17 -0.48 5.99
N HIS A 105 -5.22 -1.18 5.39
CA HIS A 105 -4.35 -0.64 4.37
C HIS A 105 -4.16 -1.69 3.27
N ILE A 106 -4.05 -1.23 2.03
CA ILE A 106 -3.69 -2.11 0.91
C ILE A 106 -2.33 -2.77 1.17
N THR A 107 -2.27 -4.09 1.03
CA THR A 107 -1.05 -4.89 1.28
C THR A 107 -0.24 -5.20 0.02
N HIS A 108 -0.83 -4.93 -1.16
CA HIS A 108 -0.29 -5.34 -2.45
C HIS A 108 0.18 -6.81 -2.44
N SER A 109 1.44 -7.06 -2.78
CA SER A 109 1.98 -8.42 -2.96
C SER A 109 2.20 -9.22 -1.68
N MET A 110 2.16 -8.59 -0.50
CA MET A 110 2.23 -9.31 0.79
C MET A 110 1.11 -10.37 0.88
N SER A 111 -0.03 -10.07 0.27
CA SER A 111 -1.19 -10.96 0.18
C SER A 111 -0.90 -12.34 -0.45
N LYS A 112 0.17 -12.49 -1.23
CA LYS A 112 0.58 -13.79 -1.81
C LYS A 112 0.87 -14.84 -0.74
N SER A 113 1.52 -14.43 0.34
CA SER A 113 1.86 -15.32 1.45
C SER A 113 0.60 -15.79 2.20
N ILE A 114 -0.45 -14.98 2.22
CA ILE A 114 -1.77 -15.36 2.74
C ILE A 114 -2.50 -16.33 1.79
N THR A 115 -2.41 -16.12 0.47
CA THR A 115 -2.90 -17.12 -0.51
C THR A 115 -2.18 -18.46 -0.34
N CYS A 116 -0.88 -18.44 -0.01
CA CYS A 116 -0.11 -19.65 0.28
C CYS A 116 -0.58 -20.38 1.55
N LEU A 117 -1.05 -19.67 2.58
CA LEU A 117 -1.71 -20.31 3.73
C LEU A 117 -2.95 -21.09 3.30
N ALA A 118 -3.82 -20.50 2.46
CA ALA A 118 -5.01 -21.20 1.97
C ALA A 118 -4.64 -22.47 1.19
N VAL A 119 -3.61 -22.40 0.36
CA VAL A 119 -3.10 -23.56 -0.39
C VAL A 119 -2.63 -24.66 0.55
N GLY A 120 -1.86 -24.32 1.59
CA GLY A 120 -1.40 -25.30 2.57
C GLY A 120 -2.52 -26.02 3.29
N ILE A 121 -3.51 -25.26 3.77
CA ILE A 121 -4.68 -25.83 4.46
C ILE A 121 -5.45 -26.75 3.51
N ALA A 122 -5.66 -26.34 2.25
CA ALA A 122 -6.38 -27.17 1.29
C ALA A 122 -5.62 -28.44 0.89
N VAL A 123 -4.28 -28.39 0.86
CA VAL A 123 -3.42 -29.56 0.66
C VAL A 123 -3.51 -30.50 1.86
N ASP A 124 -3.43 -29.97 3.08
CA ASP A 124 -3.55 -30.75 4.33
C ASP A 124 -4.95 -31.40 4.46
N GLU A 125 -6.00 -30.72 4.00
CA GLU A 125 -7.37 -31.24 3.94
C GLU A 125 -7.60 -32.24 2.77
N GLY A 126 -6.61 -32.45 1.91
CA GLY A 126 -6.64 -33.44 0.84
C GLY A 126 -7.43 -33.03 -0.41
N PHE A 127 -7.70 -31.73 -0.61
CA PHE A 127 -8.42 -31.24 -1.79
C PHE A 127 -7.60 -31.34 -3.09
N PHE A 128 -6.28 -31.19 -3.00
CA PHE A 128 -5.32 -31.33 -4.09
C PHE A 128 -3.90 -31.44 -3.53
N THR A 129 -2.91 -31.73 -4.37
CA THR A 129 -1.49 -31.69 -3.99
C THR A 129 -0.73 -30.60 -4.73
N ILE A 130 0.45 -30.21 -4.24
CA ILE A 130 1.31 -29.24 -4.95
C ILE A 130 1.89 -29.80 -6.28
N GLU A 131 1.79 -31.12 -6.49
CA GLU A 131 2.22 -31.81 -7.71
C GLU A 131 1.13 -31.88 -8.78
N ASP A 132 -0.12 -31.52 -8.44
CA ASP A 132 -1.25 -31.58 -9.36
C ASP A 132 -1.05 -30.62 -10.53
N SER A 133 -1.46 -31.06 -11.72
CA SER A 133 -1.44 -30.25 -12.93
C SER A 133 -2.49 -29.14 -12.87
N VAL A 134 -2.07 -27.90 -12.99
CA VAL A 134 -2.95 -26.71 -13.04
C VAL A 134 -3.94 -26.82 -14.19
N ALA A 135 -3.49 -27.32 -15.33
CA ALA A 135 -4.35 -27.52 -16.49
C ALA A 135 -5.46 -28.56 -16.22
N GLU A 136 -5.13 -29.65 -15.51
CA GLU A 136 -6.12 -30.68 -15.17
C GLU A 136 -7.12 -30.20 -14.13
N ILE A 137 -6.72 -29.27 -13.25
CA ILE A 137 -7.64 -28.64 -12.30
C ILE A 137 -8.79 -27.95 -13.01
N PHE A 138 -8.50 -27.24 -14.10
CA PHE A 138 -9.47 -26.43 -14.84
C PHE A 138 -10.02 -27.10 -16.11
N ASN A 139 -9.73 -28.39 -16.32
CA ASN A 139 -10.02 -29.06 -17.60
C ASN A 139 -11.52 -29.04 -17.96
N LYS A 140 -12.42 -29.20 -16.99
CA LYS A 140 -13.87 -29.25 -17.24
C LYS A 140 -14.39 -27.98 -17.93
N THR A 141 -13.85 -26.83 -17.56
CA THR A 141 -14.29 -25.52 -18.06
C THR A 141 -13.44 -25.04 -19.25
N TYR A 142 -12.17 -25.43 -19.33
CA TYR A 142 -11.20 -24.85 -20.27
C TYR A 142 -10.48 -25.88 -21.17
N LEU A 143 -10.98 -27.11 -21.30
CA LEU A 143 -10.36 -28.19 -22.09
C LEU A 143 -9.85 -27.76 -23.49
N PRO A 144 -10.63 -27.02 -24.32
CA PRO A 144 -10.26 -26.75 -25.71
C PRO A 144 -9.03 -25.84 -25.88
N ILE A 145 -8.60 -25.13 -24.84
CA ILE A 145 -7.52 -24.13 -24.90
C ILE A 145 -6.24 -24.58 -24.17
N ILE A 146 -6.22 -25.78 -23.58
CA ILE A 146 -5.06 -26.29 -22.84
C ILE A 146 -4.02 -26.85 -23.82
N GLY A 147 -2.92 -26.12 -24.00
CA GLY A 147 -1.76 -26.60 -24.74
C GLY A 147 -1.00 -27.72 -24.01
N LYS A 148 -0.13 -28.43 -24.73
CA LYS A 148 0.65 -29.55 -24.16
C LYS A 148 1.56 -29.11 -23.01
N ARG A 149 2.27 -27.98 -23.16
CA ARG A 149 3.18 -27.47 -22.13
C ARG A 149 2.46 -26.99 -20.87
N GLN A 150 1.21 -26.55 -20.98
CA GLN A 150 0.41 -26.15 -19.82
C GLN A 150 0.10 -27.33 -18.90
N ARG A 151 0.14 -28.57 -19.39
CA ARG A 151 -0.03 -29.77 -18.54
C ARG A 151 1.15 -30.00 -17.60
N GLU A 152 2.33 -29.48 -17.93
CA GLU A 152 3.53 -29.54 -17.10
C GLU A 152 3.51 -28.49 -15.96
N LEU A 153 2.59 -27.52 -16.01
CA LEU A 153 2.39 -26.57 -14.93
C LEU A 153 1.78 -27.26 -13.73
N LYS A 154 2.51 -27.24 -12.62
CA LYS A 154 2.08 -27.76 -11.32
C LYS A 154 1.81 -26.61 -10.36
N VAL A 155 0.98 -26.87 -9.35
CA VAL A 155 0.68 -25.90 -8.27
C VAL A 155 1.96 -25.36 -7.63
N LYS A 156 2.96 -26.19 -7.37
CA LYS A 156 4.26 -25.75 -6.82
C LYS A 156 4.98 -24.71 -7.69
N HIS A 157 4.87 -24.79 -9.02
CA HIS A 157 5.51 -23.83 -9.93
C HIS A 157 4.86 -22.45 -9.82
N LEU A 158 3.58 -22.38 -9.46
CA LEU A 158 2.91 -21.12 -9.17
C LEU A 158 3.43 -20.53 -7.86
N LEU A 159 3.52 -21.35 -6.82
CA LEU A 159 3.99 -20.96 -5.49
C LEU A 159 5.44 -20.45 -5.49
N SER A 160 6.33 -21.05 -6.28
CA SER A 160 7.75 -20.65 -6.39
C SER A 160 8.00 -19.55 -7.42
N MET A 161 6.97 -18.96 -8.03
CA MET A 161 7.10 -17.97 -9.11
C MET A 161 7.96 -18.50 -10.27
N SER A 162 7.75 -19.73 -10.70
CA SER A 162 8.57 -20.39 -11.73
C SER A 162 7.73 -21.05 -12.81
N SER A 163 6.54 -20.51 -13.10
CA SER A 163 5.62 -21.05 -14.11
C SER A 163 6.08 -20.81 -15.55
N GLY A 164 6.85 -19.74 -15.80
CA GLY A 164 7.21 -19.29 -17.14
C GLY A 164 6.04 -18.74 -17.96
N VAL A 165 4.84 -18.62 -17.39
CA VAL A 165 3.64 -18.16 -18.12
C VAL A 165 3.75 -16.68 -18.46
N THR A 166 3.45 -16.34 -19.72
CA THR A 166 3.66 -14.98 -20.28
C THR A 166 2.46 -14.04 -20.10
N PHE A 167 1.28 -14.54 -19.73
CA PHE A 167 0.19 -13.67 -19.31
C PHE A 167 0.44 -13.19 -17.88
N ASN A 168 0.43 -11.87 -17.69
CA ASN A 168 0.79 -11.19 -16.45
C ASN A 168 -0.24 -10.10 -16.11
N GLU A 169 0.00 -9.38 -15.02
CA GLU A 169 -0.87 -8.37 -14.43
C GLU A 169 -1.23 -7.26 -15.43
N ALA A 170 -0.31 -6.89 -16.33
CA ALA A 170 -0.59 -5.88 -17.35
C ALA A 170 -1.75 -6.32 -18.26
N GLY A 171 -1.84 -7.60 -18.61
CA GLY A 171 -2.95 -8.14 -19.42
C GLY A 171 -4.31 -8.08 -18.72
N THR A 172 -4.35 -7.93 -17.39
CA THR A 172 -5.60 -7.90 -16.61
C THR A 172 -6.39 -6.62 -16.80
N VAL A 173 -5.77 -5.53 -17.26
CA VAL A 173 -6.44 -4.24 -17.51
C VAL A 173 -7.32 -4.26 -18.77
N THR A 174 -7.12 -5.24 -19.65
CA THR A 174 -7.81 -5.34 -20.95
C THR A 174 -8.69 -6.58 -21.09
N GLU A 175 -8.60 -7.52 -20.15
CA GLU A 175 -9.26 -8.82 -20.25
C GLU A 175 -10.05 -9.15 -18.98
N SER A 176 -11.16 -9.89 -19.12
CA SER A 176 -12.06 -10.25 -18.01
C SER A 176 -11.94 -11.71 -17.55
N ASP A 177 -11.62 -12.65 -18.45
CA ASP A 177 -11.43 -14.07 -18.11
C ASP A 177 -9.94 -14.42 -17.98
N TRP A 178 -9.36 -14.08 -16.83
CA TRP A 178 -7.93 -14.22 -16.60
C TRP A 178 -7.46 -15.68 -16.59
N ILE A 179 -8.31 -16.65 -16.19
CA ILE A 179 -7.95 -18.08 -16.23
C ILE A 179 -7.76 -18.51 -17.68
N LYS A 180 -8.71 -18.16 -18.55
CA LYS A 180 -8.63 -18.44 -19.98
C LYS A 180 -7.32 -17.92 -20.58
N PHE A 181 -7.02 -16.64 -20.36
CA PHE A 181 -5.83 -16.03 -20.95
C PHE A 181 -4.52 -16.55 -20.36
N TYR A 182 -4.51 -16.92 -19.07
CA TYR A 182 -3.35 -17.56 -18.46
C TYR A 182 -3.06 -18.92 -19.12
N LEU A 183 -4.08 -19.78 -19.22
CA LEU A 183 -3.96 -21.12 -19.82
C LEU A 183 -3.70 -21.09 -21.33
N ASP A 184 -4.23 -20.10 -22.06
CA ASP A 184 -4.01 -19.93 -23.50
C ASP A 184 -2.67 -19.26 -23.84
N SER A 185 -1.99 -18.65 -22.86
CA SER A 185 -0.74 -17.94 -23.11
C SER A 185 0.47 -18.85 -23.24
N GLY A 186 1.53 -18.35 -23.90
CA GLY A 186 2.79 -19.08 -24.05
C GLY A 186 3.55 -19.22 -22.73
N ILE A 187 4.39 -20.25 -22.68
CA ILE A 187 5.35 -20.53 -21.60
C ILE A 187 6.76 -20.20 -22.11
N ALA A 188 7.41 -19.22 -21.50
CA ALA A 188 8.70 -18.67 -21.91
C ALA A 188 9.88 -19.63 -21.68
N PHE A 189 9.84 -20.38 -20.59
CA PHE A 189 10.85 -21.35 -20.19
C PHE A 189 10.19 -22.53 -19.46
N GLU A 190 10.90 -23.64 -19.31
CA GLU A 190 10.34 -24.84 -18.66
C GLU A 190 9.94 -24.57 -17.20
N PRO A 191 8.69 -24.91 -16.80
CA PRO A 191 8.23 -24.67 -15.44
C PRO A 191 9.15 -25.28 -14.37
N GLY A 192 9.48 -24.49 -13.34
CA GLY A 192 10.38 -24.89 -12.25
C GLY A 192 11.85 -24.53 -12.47
N LYS A 193 12.27 -24.14 -13.68
CA LYS A 193 13.69 -23.86 -13.98
C LYS A 193 14.17 -22.47 -13.56
N GLU A 194 13.35 -21.46 -13.77
CA GLU A 194 13.75 -20.06 -13.57
C GLU A 194 12.72 -19.31 -12.72
N PHE A 195 13.22 -18.37 -11.91
CA PHE A 195 12.37 -17.46 -11.16
C PHE A 195 11.88 -16.34 -12.08
N HIS A 196 10.57 -16.18 -12.18
CA HIS A 196 9.89 -15.13 -12.90
C HIS A 196 8.67 -14.67 -12.11
N TYR A 197 8.82 -13.50 -11.50
CA TYR A 197 7.78 -12.89 -10.68
C TYR A 197 6.55 -12.54 -11.52
N ASN A 198 5.41 -13.15 -11.20
CA ASN A 198 4.15 -12.96 -11.92
C ASN A 198 2.96 -13.16 -10.96
N SER A 199 2.24 -12.09 -10.60
CA SER A 199 1.10 -12.20 -9.67
C SER A 199 -0.07 -12.99 -10.23
N MET A 200 -0.12 -13.26 -11.54
CA MET A 200 -1.11 -14.17 -12.09
C MET A 200 -0.93 -15.61 -11.61
N ASN A 201 0.27 -16.01 -11.18
CA ASN A 201 0.47 -17.30 -10.50
C ASN A 201 -0.38 -17.37 -9.22
N SER A 202 -0.40 -16.30 -8.43
CA SER A 202 -1.15 -16.21 -7.19
C SER A 202 -2.67 -16.09 -7.43
N TYR A 203 -3.08 -15.38 -8.50
CA TYR A 203 -4.48 -15.38 -8.92
C TYR A 203 -4.96 -16.79 -9.31
N ILE A 204 -4.16 -17.55 -10.05
CA ILE A 204 -4.52 -18.92 -10.42
C ILE A 204 -4.61 -19.80 -9.18
N LEU A 205 -3.76 -19.62 -8.18
CA LEU A 205 -3.90 -20.33 -6.89
C LEU A 205 -5.23 -19.99 -6.18
N SER A 206 -5.66 -18.73 -6.19
CA SER A 206 -6.99 -18.33 -5.71
C SER A 206 -8.12 -19.06 -6.46
N ALA A 207 -8.01 -19.16 -7.79
CA ALA A 207 -8.95 -19.90 -8.60
C ALA A 207 -8.92 -21.42 -8.33
N VAL A 208 -7.74 -22.00 -8.04
CA VAL A 208 -7.59 -23.42 -7.66
C VAL A 208 -8.33 -23.71 -6.36
N ILE A 209 -8.19 -22.84 -5.34
CA ILE A 209 -8.94 -22.95 -4.08
C ILE A 209 -10.43 -23.00 -4.38
N ARG A 210 -10.95 -22.05 -5.19
CA ARG A 210 -12.36 -22.02 -5.55
C ARG A 210 -12.83 -23.27 -6.29
N GLU A 211 -12.05 -23.74 -7.26
CA GLU A 211 -12.40 -24.91 -8.06
C GLU A 211 -12.42 -26.21 -7.24
N ARG A 212 -11.50 -26.34 -6.26
CA ARG A 212 -11.34 -27.58 -5.49
C ARG A 212 -12.16 -27.64 -4.21
N THR A 213 -12.35 -26.50 -3.54
CA THR A 213 -13.11 -26.42 -2.28
C THR A 213 -14.58 -26.04 -2.49
N GLY A 214 -14.90 -25.38 -3.62
CA GLY A 214 -16.20 -24.76 -3.85
C GLY A 214 -16.40 -23.40 -3.15
N MET A 215 -15.46 -22.96 -2.31
CA MET A 215 -15.52 -21.71 -1.55
C MET A 215 -14.68 -20.61 -2.18
N GLY A 216 -15.04 -19.34 -1.98
CA GLY A 216 -14.14 -18.23 -2.34
C GLY A 216 -12.88 -18.21 -1.47
N LEU A 217 -11.76 -17.67 -1.96
CA LEU A 217 -10.50 -17.62 -1.18
C LEU A 217 -10.69 -16.91 0.15
N MET A 218 -11.40 -15.78 0.14
CA MET A 218 -11.66 -14.98 1.34
C MET A 218 -12.55 -15.72 2.33
N GLU A 219 -13.57 -16.43 1.84
CA GLU A 219 -14.50 -17.22 2.65
C GLU A 219 -13.77 -18.38 3.33
N TYR A 220 -12.96 -19.11 2.56
CA TYR A 220 -12.14 -20.22 3.04
C TYR A 220 -11.17 -19.75 4.14
N LEU A 221 -10.45 -18.65 3.93
CA LEU A 221 -9.55 -18.08 4.93
C LEU A 221 -10.28 -17.53 6.16
N LYS A 222 -11.48 -16.93 6.00
CA LYS A 222 -12.31 -16.48 7.13
C LYS A 222 -12.62 -17.63 8.08
N GLU A 223 -13.13 -18.73 7.53
CA GLU A 223 -13.50 -19.91 8.31
C GLU A 223 -12.28 -20.57 8.97
N LYS A 224 -11.22 -20.80 8.19
CA LYS A 224 -10.09 -21.65 8.63
C LYS A 224 -9.10 -20.92 9.52
N VAL A 225 -8.89 -19.61 9.30
CA VAL A 225 -7.79 -18.84 9.90
C VAL A 225 -8.27 -17.54 10.55
N PHE A 226 -8.84 -16.61 9.77
CA PHE A 226 -9.02 -15.23 10.23
C PHE A 226 -9.95 -15.10 11.43
N ASN A 227 -11.09 -15.80 11.43
CA ASN A 227 -12.02 -15.74 12.55
C ASN A 227 -11.40 -16.26 13.85
N LYS A 228 -10.51 -17.27 13.77
CA LYS A 228 -9.82 -17.87 14.92
C LYS A 228 -8.69 -16.98 15.46
N MET A 229 -8.18 -16.06 14.64
CA MET A 229 -7.16 -15.07 15.01
C MET A 229 -7.76 -13.70 15.34
N GLY A 230 -9.09 -13.59 15.38
CA GLY A 230 -9.80 -12.33 15.57
C GLY A 230 -9.52 -11.29 14.49
N ILE A 231 -9.30 -11.72 13.24
CA ILE A 231 -9.09 -10.86 12.07
C ILE A 231 -10.44 -10.69 11.36
N TYR A 232 -11.06 -9.51 11.49
CA TYR A 232 -12.39 -9.24 10.93
C TYR A 232 -12.40 -8.08 9.93
N ASN A 233 -11.50 -7.11 10.09
CA ASN A 233 -11.38 -5.94 9.20
C ASN A 233 -10.48 -6.27 8.01
N VAL A 234 -10.96 -7.18 7.16
CA VAL A 234 -10.19 -7.72 6.03
C VAL A 234 -11.06 -7.89 4.80
N TYR A 235 -10.51 -7.54 3.64
CA TYR A 235 -11.21 -7.58 2.36
C TYR A 235 -10.29 -7.86 1.20
N TRP A 236 -10.81 -8.55 0.20
CA TRP A 236 -10.08 -8.88 -1.01
C TRP A 236 -10.85 -8.46 -2.24
N GLU A 237 -10.23 -7.58 -3.03
CA GLU A 237 -10.73 -7.21 -4.35
C GLU A 237 -10.80 -8.44 -5.28
N LYS A 238 -11.76 -8.41 -6.21
CA LYS A 238 -12.09 -9.48 -7.14
C LYS A 238 -11.79 -9.09 -8.58
N CYS A 239 -11.57 -10.08 -9.42
CA CYS A 239 -11.55 -9.91 -10.86
C CYS A 239 -12.98 -9.72 -11.41
N PRO A 240 -13.15 -9.35 -12.69
CA PRO A 240 -14.48 -9.22 -13.31
C PRO A 240 -15.36 -10.49 -13.26
N LYS A 241 -14.77 -11.68 -13.08
CA LYS A 241 -15.51 -12.95 -12.88
C LYS A 241 -15.82 -13.27 -11.41
N GLY A 242 -15.54 -12.35 -10.48
CA GLY A 242 -15.86 -12.49 -9.06
C GLY A 242 -14.90 -13.38 -8.26
N ILE A 243 -13.71 -13.70 -8.79
CA ILE A 243 -12.66 -14.47 -8.09
C ILE A 243 -11.71 -13.49 -7.40
N GLU A 244 -11.39 -13.72 -6.13
CA GLU A 244 -10.43 -12.90 -5.39
C GLU A 244 -9.06 -12.88 -6.07
N LYS A 245 -8.44 -11.70 -6.15
CA LYS A 245 -7.18 -11.48 -6.91
C LYS A 245 -6.00 -12.33 -6.43
N GLY A 246 -5.92 -12.68 -5.15
CA GLY A 246 -4.92 -13.60 -4.57
C GLY A 246 -3.48 -13.09 -4.51
N GLY A 247 -3.02 -12.29 -5.48
CA GLY A 247 -1.67 -11.72 -5.52
C GLY A 247 -1.57 -10.24 -5.17
N TRP A 248 -2.71 -9.54 -5.10
CA TRP A 248 -2.86 -8.14 -4.71
C TRP A 248 -4.33 -7.88 -4.32
N GLY A 249 -4.65 -6.64 -3.92
CA GLY A 249 -6.03 -6.25 -3.65
C GLY A 249 -6.56 -6.66 -2.27
N LEU A 250 -5.71 -7.22 -1.39
CA LEU A 250 -6.05 -7.49 0.00
C LEU A 250 -5.82 -6.24 0.85
N LEU A 251 -6.83 -5.83 1.59
CA LEU A 251 -6.77 -4.80 2.62
C LEU A 251 -6.90 -5.44 3.99
N MET A 252 -6.02 -5.06 4.92
CA MET A 252 -6.05 -5.50 6.33
C MET A 252 -5.30 -4.50 7.21
N THR A 253 -5.51 -4.55 8.53
CA THR A 253 -4.77 -3.68 9.47
C THR A 253 -3.32 -4.14 9.63
N ILE A 254 -2.42 -3.23 10.02
CA ILE A 254 -1.01 -3.58 10.30
C ILE A 254 -0.88 -4.58 11.46
N GLU A 255 -1.79 -4.53 12.43
CA GLU A 255 -1.82 -5.50 13.52
C GLU A 255 -2.18 -6.89 13.01
N ASP A 256 -3.16 -7.00 12.11
CA ASP A 256 -3.50 -8.28 11.49
C ASP A 256 -2.39 -8.79 10.57
N MET A 257 -1.63 -7.91 9.90
CA MET A 257 -0.41 -8.29 9.18
C MET A 257 0.61 -8.93 10.13
N ALA A 258 0.83 -8.31 11.30
CA ALA A 258 1.73 -8.82 12.31
C ALA A 258 1.26 -10.16 12.90
N LYS A 259 -0.04 -10.36 13.10
CA LYS A 259 -0.60 -11.67 13.53
C LYS A 259 -0.28 -12.78 12.53
N VAL A 260 -0.38 -12.52 11.22
CA VAL A 260 0.00 -13.51 10.20
C VAL A 260 1.49 -13.82 10.28
N GLY A 261 2.35 -12.82 10.47
CA GLY A 261 3.78 -13.06 10.71
C GLY A 261 4.04 -13.89 11.97
N GLN A 262 3.31 -13.59 13.06
CA GLN A 262 3.39 -14.31 14.32
C GLN A 262 2.92 -15.77 14.19
N LEU A 263 1.89 -16.05 13.38
CA LEU A 263 1.44 -17.40 13.06
C LEU A 263 2.55 -18.21 12.36
N PHE A 264 3.23 -17.63 11.38
CA PHE A 264 4.37 -18.27 10.71
C PHE A 264 5.54 -18.48 11.69
N LEU A 265 5.85 -17.48 12.53
CA LEU A 265 6.86 -17.60 13.57
C LEU A 265 6.57 -18.75 14.53
N GLN A 266 5.29 -18.97 14.85
CA GLN A 266 4.78 -20.06 15.68
C GLN A 266 4.49 -21.36 14.91
N LYS A 267 5.03 -21.50 13.70
CA LYS A 267 4.90 -22.73 12.89
C LYS A 267 3.45 -23.16 12.68
N GLY A 268 2.56 -22.19 12.49
CA GLY A 268 1.14 -22.42 12.18
C GLY A 268 0.25 -22.66 13.40
N ARG A 269 0.80 -22.57 14.62
CA ARG A 269 0.04 -22.62 15.87
C ARG A 269 -0.44 -21.22 16.24
N TRP A 270 -1.71 -21.11 16.62
CA TRP A 270 -2.29 -19.92 17.23
C TRP A 270 -2.98 -20.32 18.53
N GLU A 271 -2.58 -19.72 19.64
CA GLU A 271 -2.98 -20.15 20.98
C GLU A 271 -2.76 -21.66 21.18
N GLN A 272 -3.82 -22.44 21.40
CA GLN A 272 -3.76 -23.89 21.58
C GLN A 272 -4.13 -24.69 20.32
N GLN A 273 -4.36 -24.03 19.19
CA GLN A 273 -4.82 -24.68 17.96
C GLN A 273 -3.73 -24.67 16.88
N GLN A 274 -3.58 -25.79 16.18
CA GLN A 274 -2.81 -25.86 14.94
C GLN A 274 -3.71 -25.43 13.79
N LEU A 275 -3.50 -24.23 13.24
CA LEU A 275 -4.32 -23.69 12.15
C LEU A 275 -3.79 -24.10 10.77
N VAL A 276 -2.48 -24.27 10.66
CA VAL A 276 -1.75 -24.63 9.43
C VAL A 276 -0.65 -25.59 9.85
N SER A 277 -0.37 -26.68 9.14
CA SER A 277 0.63 -27.64 9.61
C SER A 277 2.05 -27.02 9.71
N GLU A 278 2.80 -27.44 10.74
CA GLU A 278 4.20 -27.05 10.91
C GLU A 278 5.04 -27.43 9.69
N ALA A 279 4.82 -28.64 9.15
CA ALA A 279 5.48 -29.12 7.94
C ALA A 279 5.25 -28.19 6.73
N TRP A 280 4.04 -27.64 6.57
CA TRP A 280 3.77 -26.67 5.53
C TRP A 280 4.54 -25.37 5.76
N ILE A 281 4.53 -24.83 7.00
CA ILE A 281 5.25 -23.59 7.31
C ILE A 281 6.76 -23.74 7.08
N ASP A 282 7.35 -24.86 7.48
CA ASP A 282 8.77 -25.16 7.23
C ASP A 282 9.06 -25.26 5.73
N LEU A 283 8.20 -25.94 4.97
CA LEU A 283 8.35 -26.06 3.52
C LEU A 283 8.32 -24.69 2.85
N VAL A 284 7.33 -23.85 3.14
CA VAL A 284 7.13 -22.59 2.41
C VAL A 284 8.14 -21.51 2.78
N THR A 285 8.73 -21.59 3.98
CA THR A 285 9.79 -20.68 4.44
C THR A 285 11.20 -21.17 4.10
N SER A 286 11.35 -22.36 3.52
CA SER A 286 12.62 -22.85 2.99
C SER A 286 12.86 -22.39 1.54
N LYS A 287 14.14 -22.22 1.17
CA LYS A 287 14.52 -21.77 -0.18
C LYS A 287 14.20 -22.84 -1.24
N GLN A 288 13.32 -22.50 -2.18
CA GLN A 288 12.90 -23.35 -3.29
C GLN A 288 13.62 -22.99 -4.60
N ILE A 289 13.90 -21.71 -4.82
CA ILE A 289 14.55 -21.21 -6.04
C ILE A 289 15.42 -19.99 -5.77
N ASN A 290 16.46 -19.79 -6.59
CA ASN A 290 17.29 -18.58 -6.55
C ASN A 290 16.54 -17.39 -7.17
N THR A 291 16.77 -16.20 -6.64
CA THR A 291 16.26 -14.94 -7.16
C THR A 291 17.40 -14.09 -7.73
N PRO A 292 17.12 -13.17 -8.67
CA PRO A 292 18.06 -12.14 -9.06
C PRO A 292 18.53 -11.33 -7.83
N LYS A 293 19.83 -10.99 -7.78
CA LYS A 293 20.45 -10.32 -6.62
C LYS A 293 19.87 -8.92 -6.39
N GLU A 294 19.45 -8.27 -7.47
CA GLU A 294 18.90 -6.92 -7.51
C GLU A 294 17.59 -6.81 -6.70
N LEU A 295 16.91 -7.94 -6.46
CA LEU A 295 15.69 -7.99 -5.65
C LEU A 295 15.97 -7.97 -4.14
N GLY A 296 17.23 -8.12 -3.72
CA GLY A 296 17.67 -8.01 -2.32
C GLY A 296 17.34 -9.21 -1.43
N ALA A 297 16.95 -10.34 -2.02
CA ALA A 297 16.59 -11.58 -1.32
C ALA A 297 17.62 -12.70 -1.54
N GLU A 298 17.77 -13.59 -0.56
CA GLU A 298 18.66 -14.77 -0.64
C GLU A 298 18.02 -15.95 -1.38
N GLY A 299 16.83 -15.75 -1.94
CA GLY A 299 16.05 -16.74 -2.67
C GLY A 299 14.56 -16.57 -2.42
N TYR A 300 13.79 -17.49 -2.99
CA TYR A 300 12.35 -17.53 -2.83
C TYR A 300 11.90 -18.89 -2.32
N GLY A 301 11.03 -18.89 -1.33
CA GLY A 301 10.26 -20.04 -0.88
C GLY A 301 8.99 -20.22 -1.70
N TYR A 302 7.91 -20.68 -1.06
CA TYR A 302 6.58 -20.68 -1.65
C TYR A 302 5.82 -19.44 -1.23
N HIS A 303 5.75 -18.45 -2.14
CA HIS A 303 5.21 -17.11 -1.88
C HIS A 303 5.83 -16.38 -0.67
N VAL A 304 7.06 -16.72 -0.29
CA VAL A 304 7.78 -16.11 0.83
C VAL A 304 9.20 -15.78 0.38
N TRP A 305 9.68 -14.58 0.67
CA TRP A 305 11.04 -14.18 0.35
C TRP A 305 12.01 -14.60 1.45
N ILE A 306 13.20 -15.10 1.07
CA ILE A 306 14.24 -15.49 2.04
C ILE A 306 15.07 -14.27 2.40
N GLY A 307 15.19 -14.00 3.70
CA GLY A 307 15.91 -12.86 4.27
C GLY A 307 17.42 -13.08 4.33
N LYS A 308 18.16 -11.98 4.54
CA LYS A 308 19.62 -11.97 4.67
C LYS A 308 20.10 -12.58 5.99
N ARG A 309 19.36 -12.37 7.08
CA ARG A 309 19.62 -13.00 8.38
C ARG A 309 19.28 -14.50 8.28
N PRO A 310 20.14 -15.42 8.75
CA PRO A 310 19.86 -16.86 8.66
C PRO A 310 18.49 -17.23 9.24
N GLY A 311 17.69 -17.95 8.46
CA GLY A 311 16.33 -18.36 8.84
C GLY A 311 15.28 -17.26 8.79
N ALA A 312 15.66 -16.00 8.54
CA ALA A 312 14.70 -14.92 8.36
C ALA A 312 13.97 -15.05 7.02
N PHE A 313 12.73 -14.58 7.01
CA PHE A 313 11.90 -14.56 5.82
C PHE A 313 10.93 -13.38 5.86
N GLN A 314 10.35 -13.06 4.71
CA GLN A 314 9.54 -11.87 4.54
C GLN A 314 8.36 -12.08 3.60
N PHE A 315 7.23 -11.50 3.96
CA PHE A 315 6.14 -11.23 3.03
C PHE A 315 6.32 -9.80 2.53
N ASN A 316 6.51 -9.62 1.23
CA ASN A 316 6.77 -8.31 0.64
C ASN A 316 5.62 -7.89 -0.28
N GLY A 317 5.13 -6.70 -0.02
CA GLY A 317 4.29 -5.90 -0.91
C GLY A 317 5.06 -4.65 -1.35
N MET A 318 4.84 -4.25 -2.59
CA MET A 318 5.39 -3.00 -3.13
C MET A 318 5.07 -1.82 -2.21
N LEU A 319 5.95 -0.82 -2.22
CA LEU A 319 5.82 0.44 -1.49
C LEU A 319 6.02 0.34 0.04
N SER A 320 6.66 -0.75 0.49
CA SER A 320 6.99 -1.08 1.90
C SER A 320 5.89 -1.74 2.74
N GLN A 321 5.16 -2.69 2.14
CA GLN A 321 4.05 -3.39 2.75
C GLN A 321 4.58 -4.73 3.19
N ASN A 322 5.28 -4.75 4.33
CA ASN A 322 6.12 -5.88 4.69
C ASN A 322 5.67 -6.54 5.99
N VAL A 323 5.93 -7.83 6.07
CA VAL A 323 5.99 -8.57 7.34
C VAL A 323 7.31 -9.32 7.33
N ILE A 324 8.23 -8.88 8.18
CA ILE A 324 9.55 -9.47 8.36
C ILE A 324 9.48 -10.38 9.58
N VAL A 325 9.95 -11.62 9.45
CA VAL A 325 10.02 -12.58 10.54
C VAL A 325 11.47 -12.96 10.77
N LEU A 326 11.93 -12.83 12.02
CA LEU A 326 13.29 -13.13 12.47
C LEU A 326 13.21 -14.23 13.54
N PRO A 327 13.22 -15.53 13.15
CA PRO A 327 12.93 -16.63 14.07
C PRO A 327 13.96 -16.86 15.16
N ASP A 328 15.24 -16.71 14.84
CA ASP A 328 16.34 -16.95 15.78
C ASP A 328 16.29 -16.01 16.98
N ILE A 329 15.70 -14.82 16.78
CA ILE A 329 15.37 -13.95 17.88
C ILE A 329 13.91 -14.17 18.31
N GLN A 330 12.90 -14.49 17.50
CA GLN A 330 11.46 -14.44 17.86
C GLN A 330 10.85 -13.04 17.71
N MET A 331 11.20 -12.36 16.61
CA MET A 331 10.70 -11.02 16.29
C MET A 331 9.86 -11.02 15.01
N VAL A 332 8.80 -10.22 15.00
CA VAL A 332 8.03 -9.90 13.78
C VAL A 332 7.97 -8.39 13.64
N ILE A 333 8.24 -7.87 12.45
CA ILE A 333 8.13 -6.45 12.14
C ILE A 333 7.16 -6.31 10.98
N ALA A 334 6.03 -5.65 11.20
CA ALA A 334 5.07 -5.31 10.15
C ALA A 334 5.23 -3.83 9.78
N THR A 335 5.15 -3.52 8.49
CA THR A 335 5.30 -2.15 7.96
C THR A 335 4.25 -1.85 6.91
N THR A 336 3.81 -0.59 6.86
CA THR A 336 3.09 0.01 5.73
C THR A 336 3.77 1.31 5.33
N GLY A 337 3.74 1.66 4.05
CA GLY A 337 4.40 2.87 3.56
C GLY A 337 3.99 3.28 2.15
N GLY A 338 4.68 4.30 1.67
CA GLY A 338 4.60 4.83 0.31
C GLY A 338 5.99 5.05 -0.30
N SER A 339 6.96 4.18 0.01
CA SER A 339 8.29 4.21 -0.65
C SER A 339 8.15 3.89 -2.15
N SER A 340 9.04 4.41 -2.97
CA SER A 340 9.06 4.11 -4.41
C SER A 340 9.68 2.74 -4.76
N GLU A 341 10.30 2.05 -3.80
CA GLU A 341 10.99 0.78 -4.01
C GLU A 341 10.03 -0.41 -3.90
N LEU A 342 10.13 -1.36 -4.83
CA LEU A 342 9.11 -2.42 -5.00
C LEU A 342 9.40 -3.71 -4.22
N PHE A 343 10.67 -3.99 -3.91
CA PHE A 343 11.10 -5.26 -3.31
C PHE A 343 11.97 -5.02 -2.06
N MET A 344 12.76 -6.03 -1.66
CA MET A 344 13.55 -6.03 -0.44
C MET A 344 14.79 -5.15 -0.52
N ASN A 345 15.26 -4.82 -1.72
CA ASN A 345 16.31 -3.83 -1.91
C ASN A 345 15.71 -2.42 -1.79
N SER A 346 15.54 -1.95 -0.57
CA SER A 346 14.95 -0.65 -0.25
C SER A 346 15.62 -0.01 0.95
N HIS A 347 15.71 1.33 0.98
CA HIS A 347 16.27 2.03 2.14
C HIS A 347 15.47 1.75 3.42
N PHE A 348 14.16 1.48 3.30
CA PHE A 348 13.34 0.99 4.43
C PHE A 348 13.94 -0.30 5.00
N MET A 349 14.15 -1.30 4.13
CA MET A 349 14.71 -2.59 4.55
C MET A 349 16.17 -2.47 5.01
N ASP A 350 16.96 -1.56 4.44
CA ASP A 350 18.33 -1.30 4.91
C ASP A 350 18.33 -0.80 6.35
N ILE A 351 17.45 0.15 6.71
CA ILE A 351 17.30 0.59 8.11
C ILE A 351 16.88 -0.57 9.02
N ILE A 352 15.95 -1.43 8.59
CA ILE A 352 15.57 -2.62 9.39
C ILE A 352 16.76 -3.55 9.56
N ASN A 353 17.49 -3.84 8.48
CA ASN A 353 18.64 -4.73 8.50
C ASN A 353 19.77 -4.17 9.36
N ASP A 354 20.02 -2.86 9.35
CA ASP A 354 21.03 -2.22 10.19
C ASP A 354 20.69 -2.33 11.69
N PHE A 355 19.40 -2.20 12.04
CA PHE A 355 18.96 -2.28 13.43
C PHE A 355 18.74 -3.71 13.93
N PHE A 356 18.46 -4.66 13.05
CA PHE A 356 18.18 -6.05 13.42
C PHE A 356 19.08 -7.03 12.67
N GLU A 357 20.32 -6.60 12.44
CA GLU A 357 21.35 -7.37 11.74
C GLU A 357 21.64 -8.70 12.44
N LYS A 358 22.32 -9.61 11.74
CA LYS A 358 22.58 -10.98 12.20
C LYS A 358 23.17 -11.09 13.62
N ASP A 359 23.98 -10.11 14.05
CA ASP A 359 24.69 -10.14 15.32
C ASP A 359 23.89 -9.46 16.46
N TYR A 360 22.79 -8.78 16.13
CA TYR A 360 21.85 -8.26 17.11
C TYR A 360 21.12 -9.41 17.81
N MET A 361 21.34 -9.53 19.12
CA MET A 361 20.70 -10.50 20.00
C MET A 361 20.14 -9.76 21.22
N PRO A 362 18.81 -9.61 21.32
CA PRO A 362 18.21 -9.00 22.51
C PRO A 362 18.34 -9.95 23.71
N ALA A 363 18.30 -9.38 24.93
CA ALA A 363 18.30 -10.17 26.15
C ALA A 363 16.99 -10.96 26.30
N GLU A 364 16.90 -11.82 27.32
CA GLU A 364 15.60 -12.42 27.70
C GLU A 364 14.68 -11.35 28.31
N LYS A 365 15.24 -10.53 29.20
CA LYS A 365 14.58 -9.41 29.88
C LYS A 365 15.62 -8.39 30.31
N LEU A 366 15.26 -7.10 30.30
CA LEU A 366 16.07 -6.01 30.82
C LEU A 366 15.41 -5.40 32.06
N ALA A 367 16.20 -4.67 32.85
CA ALA A 367 15.66 -3.83 33.92
C ALA A 367 14.83 -2.69 33.32
N GLU A 368 13.72 -2.33 33.97
CA GLU A 368 12.88 -1.22 33.53
C GLU A 368 13.66 0.09 33.45
N ASN A 369 13.43 0.85 32.38
CA ASN A 369 13.98 2.18 32.20
C ASN A 369 12.86 3.18 31.85
N PRO A 370 12.13 3.69 32.86
CA PRO A 370 10.99 4.57 32.64
C PRO A 370 11.35 5.83 31.83
N ALA A 371 12.55 6.39 32.02
CA ALA A 371 13.00 7.57 31.30
C ALA A 371 13.21 7.30 29.79
N ALA A 372 13.81 6.15 29.45
CA ALA A 372 13.97 5.74 28.06
C ALA A 372 12.62 5.40 27.40
N TYR A 373 11.73 4.72 28.13
CA TYR A 373 10.38 4.40 27.67
C TYR A 373 9.54 5.66 27.45
N ASP A 374 9.55 6.63 28.38
CA ASP A 374 8.87 7.93 28.22
C ASP A 374 9.37 8.67 26.97
N ASN A 375 10.68 8.61 26.71
CA ASN A 375 11.25 9.19 25.50
C ASN A 375 10.80 8.45 24.23
N LEU A 376 10.74 7.11 24.24
CA LEU A 376 10.18 6.33 23.13
C LEU A 376 8.72 6.74 22.87
N GLN A 377 7.88 6.79 23.90
CA GLN A 377 6.48 7.21 23.78
C GLN A 377 6.35 8.64 23.23
N ARG A 378 7.26 9.54 23.59
CA ARG A 378 7.31 10.88 23.00
C ARG A 378 7.70 10.86 21.53
N VAL A 379 8.64 10.01 21.11
CA VAL A 379 8.99 9.86 19.69
C VAL A 379 7.80 9.33 18.91
N LEU A 380 7.18 8.23 19.35
CA LEU A 380 6.03 7.61 18.68
C LEU A 380 4.87 8.59 18.51
N ARG A 381 4.54 9.39 19.54
CA ARG A 381 3.49 10.42 19.46
C ARG A 381 3.79 11.56 18.47
N ASN A 382 5.03 11.77 18.07
CA ASN A 382 5.44 12.88 17.19
C ASN A 382 5.82 12.43 15.78
N LEU A 383 5.59 11.16 15.44
CA LEU A 383 5.81 10.67 14.08
C LEU A 383 4.82 11.33 13.11
N CYS A 384 5.34 11.75 11.97
CA CYS A 384 4.59 12.43 10.92
C CYS A 384 5.13 12.05 9.55
N PHE A 385 4.21 11.85 8.60
CA PHE A 385 4.53 11.57 7.21
C PHE A 385 5.16 12.79 6.52
N GLU A 386 4.68 14.00 6.85
CA GLU A 386 5.28 15.27 6.40
C GLU A 386 5.75 16.09 7.60
N LYS A 387 7.03 16.47 7.59
CA LYS A 387 7.64 17.30 8.64
C LYS A 387 6.95 18.66 8.75
N GLY A 388 6.83 19.16 9.97
CA GLY A 388 6.25 20.48 10.28
C GLY A 388 4.75 20.47 10.58
N PHE A 389 4.07 19.33 10.41
CA PHE A 389 2.66 19.18 10.81
C PHE A 389 2.54 18.55 12.19
N SER A 390 1.55 19.02 12.97
CA SER A 390 1.27 18.43 14.27
C SER A 390 0.66 17.04 14.12
N SER A 391 1.33 16.04 14.69
CA SER A 391 0.82 14.66 14.86
C SER A 391 -0.36 14.56 15.83
N LYS A 392 -0.70 15.63 16.58
CA LYS A 392 -1.84 15.63 17.52
C LYS A 392 -3.15 15.35 16.77
N SER A 393 -3.48 14.07 16.68
CA SER A 393 -4.81 13.56 16.34
C SER A 393 -5.86 14.28 17.17
N GLN A 394 -6.97 14.69 16.54
CA GLN A 394 -8.11 15.28 17.26
C GLN A 394 -8.74 14.30 18.28
N ASN A 395 -8.36 13.01 18.26
CA ASN A 395 -8.82 12.00 19.21
C ASN A 395 -7.79 11.71 20.32
N SER A 396 -7.43 12.71 21.10
CA SER A 396 -6.70 12.51 22.37
C SER A 396 -7.57 11.95 23.51
N ASN A 397 -8.72 11.34 23.20
CA ASN A 397 -9.58 10.65 24.18
C ASN A 397 -9.20 9.18 24.43
N LYS A 398 -8.06 8.67 23.93
CA LYS A 398 -7.45 7.47 24.52
C LYS A 398 -6.88 7.86 25.89
N ARG A 399 -7.75 7.93 26.91
CA ARG A 399 -7.35 7.72 28.30
C ARG A 399 -6.73 6.33 28.36
N ILE A 400 -5.40 6.27 28.33
CA ILE A 400 -4.71 5.13 28.91
C ILE A 400 -5.13 5.14 30.39
N GLU A 401 -5.76 4.06 30.85
CA GLU A 401 -5.84 3.77 32.27
C GLU A 401 -4.40 3.62 32.77
N LEU A 402 -3.81 4.74 33.16
CA LEU A 402 -2.58 4.75 33.92
C LEU A 402 -2.91 4.09 35.25
N PHE A 403 -2.45 2.85 35.42
CA PHE A 403 -2.28 2.24 36.74
C PHE A 403 -1.21 3.04 37.51
N TYR A 404 -1.56 4.23 37.99
CA TYR A 404 -0.78 4.96 38.98
C TYR A 404 -0.92 4.26 40.33
N ARG A 405 0.04 3.42 40.68
CA ARG A 405 0.42 3.25 42.09
C ARG A 405 1.63 4.14 42.36
N GLY A 406 1.38 5.26 43.03
CA GLY A 406 2.44 6.13 43.58
C GLY A 406 2.33 7.58 43.11
N GLY A 407 1.73 8.42 43.96
CA GLY A 407 1.61 9.86 43.71
C GLY A 407 2.93 10.59 43.86
N TRP A 408 3.35 11.29 42.81
CA TRP A 408 4.33 12.37 42.88
C TRP A 408 3.77 13.59 42.14
N LYS A 409 3.47 14.66 42.90
CA LYS A 409 3.06 15.95 42.34
C LYS A 409 4.27 16.63 41.70
N ARG A 410 4.32 16.72 40.37
CA ARG A 410 5.21 17.66 39.67
C ARG A 410 4.48 18.97 39.42
N ASN A 411 4.92 20.01 40.12
CA ASN A 411 4.47 21.38 39.95
C ASN A 411 5.52 22.11 39.10
N THR A 412 5.23 22.33 37.81
CA THR A 412 6.04 23.21 36.95
C THR A 412 5.12 23.94 35.99
N ARG A 413 4.71 25.15 36.37
CA ARG A 413 4.19 26.16 35.44
C ARG A 413 5.39 26.79 34.73
N CYS A 414 5.57 26.45 33.46
CA CYS A 414 6.45 27.21 32.57
C CYS A 414 5.55 28.13 31.73
N ASN A 415 5.37 29.38 32.17
CA ASN A 415 4.74 30.41 31.35
C ASN A 415 5.78 30.89 30.32
N ARG A 416 5.76 30.30 29.13
CA ARG A 416 6.47 30.88 27.98
C ARG A 416 5.54 31.89 27.31
N LEU A 417 5.80 33.17 27.53
CA LEU A 417 5.25 34.26 26.74
C LEU A 417 5.92 34.20 25.36
N GLU A 418 5.31 33.51 24.41
CA GLU A 418 5.69 33.61 23.01
C GLU A 418 5.06 34.87 22.42
N GLY A 419 5.90 35.83 22.03
CA GLY A 419 5.47 36.97 21.22
C GLY A 419 4.82 36.45 19.94
N ARG A 420 3.64 36.97 19.59
CA ARG A 420 2.94 36.64 18.35
C ARG A 420 3.71 37.20 17.15
N THR A 421 4.59 36.40 16.57
CA THR A 421 4.98 36.57 15.16
C THR A 421 3.72 36.42 14.29
N PRO A 422 3.50 37.28 13.30
CA PRO A 422 2.40 37.12 12.35
C PRO A 422 2.49 35.74 11.67
N ASP A 423 1.34 35.07 11.58
CA ASP A 423 1.23 33.79 10.89
C ASP A 423 1.19 34.07 9.38
N LEU A 424 2.35 33.99 8.70
CA LEU A 424 2.51 34.30 7.27
C LEU A 424 1.50 33.53 6.39
N ASP A 425 1.17 32.29 6.77
CA ASP A 425 0.18 31.48 6.06
C ASP A 425 -1.22 32.12 6.06
N GLU A 426 -1.61 32.78 7.16
CA GLU A 426 -2.89 33.49 7.26
C GLU A 426 -2.90 34.79 6.45
N GLU A 427 -1.75 35.43 6.27
CA GLU A 427 -1.62 36.59 5.39
C GLU A 427 -1.74 36.17 3.93
N TYR A 428 -1.01 35.13 3.52
CA TYR A 428 -1.08 34.57 2.17
C TYR A 428 -2.47 34.03 1.82
N TRP A 429 -3.16 33.43 2.78
CA TRP A 429 -4.53 32.95 2.59
C TRP A 429 -5.50 34.05 2.12
N LYS A 430 -5.35 35.28 2.62
CA LYS A 430 -6.22 36.40 2.24
C LYS A 430 -6.13 36.75 0.76
N PHE A 431 -5.00 36.47 0.10
CA PHE A 431 -4.78 36.75 -1.33
C PHE A 431 -5.42 35.73 -2.26
N ILE A 432 -5.76 34.54 -1.75
CA ILE A 432 -6.25 33.42 -2.57
C ILE A 432 -7.69 33.03 -2.22
N ALA A 433 -8.15 33.36 -1.02
CA ALA A 433 -9.51 33.07 -0.57
C ALA A 433 -10.56 33.77 -1.45
N ASN A 434 -11.63 33.05 -1.76
CA ASN A 434 -12.77 33.43 -2.60
C ASN A 434 -12.45 33.67 -4.08
N ARG A 435 -11.25 33.31 -4.54
CA ARG A 435 -10.90 33.31 -5.97
C ARG A 435 -11.26 31.95 -6.60
N VAL A 436 -11.71 32.00 -7.85
CA VAL A 436 -12.07 30.82 -8.64
C VAL A 436 -11.18 30.76 -9.86
N PHE A 437 -10.52 29.63 -10.05
CA PHE A 437 -9.58 29.37 -11.13
C PHE A 437 -10.15 28.29 -12.05
N THR A 438 -10.19 28.59 -13.34
CA THR A 438 -10.67 27.65 -14.37
C THR A 438 -9.48 26.95 -15.00
N ILE A 439 -9.58 25.65 -15.20
CA ILE A 439 -8.55 24.81 -15.81
C ILE A 439 -8.98 24.50 -17.25
N GLU A 440 -8.17 24.89 -18.24
CA GLU A 440 -8.47 24.65 -19.65
C GLU A 440 -8.03 23.26 -20.13
N THR A 441 -6.99 22.68 -19.51
CA THR A 441 -6.40 21.40 -19.93
C THR A 441 -7.00 20.19 -19.21
N THR A 442 -7.04 19.06 -19.91
CA THR A 442 -7.44 17.76 -19.36
C THR A 442 -6.23 17.04 -18.76
N GLY A 443 -6.37 16.43 -17.57
CA GLY A 443 -5.33 15.56 -16.97
C GLY A 443 -5.00 15.82 -15.50
N ILE A 444 -5.50 16.91 -14.91
CA ILE A 444 -5.37 17.13 -13.45
C ILE A 444 -6.52 16.42 -12.73
N HIS A 445 -6.18 15.63 -11.72
CA HIS A 445 -7.14 14.81 -10.97
C HIS A 445 -6.83 14.80 -9.48
N VAL A 446 -7.86 14.69 -8.63
CA VAL A 446 -7.66 14.46 -7.18
C VAL A 446 -7.05 13.10 -6.93
N PHE A 447 -7.52 12.10 -7.67
CA PHE A 447 -7.11 10.72 -7.48
C PHE A 447 -5.76 10.45 -8.17
N PRO A 448 -4.74 9.92 -7.47
CA PRO A 448 -3.46 9.53 -8.06
C PRO A 448 -3.63 8.59 -9.26
N LEU A 449 -2.92 8.85 -10.36
CA LEU A 449 -2.95 8.04 -11.57
C LEU A 449 -2.55 6.59 -11.26
N PHE A 450 -1.57 6.40 -10.38
CA PHE A 450 -1.17 5.05 -9.97
C PHE A 450 -2.34 4.26 -9.37
N LEU A 451 -3.15 4.88 -8.51
CA LEU A 451 -4.36 4.27 -7.96
C LEU A 451 -5.43 4.04 -9.03
N GLN A 452 -5.65 5.01 -9.92
CA GLN A 452 -6.62 4.89 -11.01
C GLN A 452 -6.35 3.64 -11.86
N VAL A 453 -5.08 3.39 -12.22
CA VAL A 453 -4.67 2.23 -13.01
C VAL A 453 -4.84 0.93 -12.22
N LEU A 454 -4.38 0.87 -10.96
CA LEU A 454 -4.48 -0.35 -10.15
C LEU A 454 -5.92 -0.78 -9.87
N GLN A 455 -6.84 0.18 -9.73
CA GLN A 455 -8.23 -0.06 -9.37
C GLN A 455 -9.18 -0.02 -10.58
N ASN A 456 -8.67 0.28 -11.78
CA ASN A 456 -9.49 0.53 -12.97
C ASN A 456 -10.59 1.60 -12.70
N ASN A 457 -10.25 2.59 -11.87
CA ASN A 457 -11.16 3.65 -11.39
C ASN A 457 -10.67 5.00 -11.90
N PHE A 458 -11.03 5.35 -13.15
CA PHE A 458 -10.45 6.52 -13.82
C PHE A 458 -11.21 7.82 -13.56
N ALA A 459 -10.44 8.86 -13.29
CA ALA A 459 -10.88 10.22 -13.10
C ALA A 459 -11.19 10.92 -14.42
N ARG A 460 -11.93 12.02 -14.34
CA ARG A 460 -12.51 12.67 -15.53
C ARG A 460 -12.10 14.14 -15.70
N GLY A 461 -11.20 14.63 -14.87
CA GLY A 461 -10.46 15.88 -15.01
C GLY A 461 -11.10 17.02 -14.23
N LEU A 462 -10.29 17.74 -13.44
CA LEU A 462 -10.71 18.97 -12.78
C LEU A 462 -11.02 20.06 -13.80
N LYS A 463 -12.07 20.84 -13.54
CA LYS A 463 -12.47 22.00 -14.36
C LYS A 463 -12.30 23.33 -13.64
N GLU A 464 -12.60 23.35 -12.34
CA GLU A 464 -12.52 24.57 -11.54
C GLU A 464 -11.91 24.24 -10.18
N ILE A 465 -11.15 25.18 -9.64
CA ILE A 465 -10.59 25.14 -8.29
C ILE A 465 -10.88 26.46 -7.60
N SER A 466 -11.27 26.41 -6.34
CA SER A 466 -11.40 27.60 -5.51
C SER A 466 -11.01 27.35 -4.06
N PHE A 467 -10.75 28.42 -3.33
CA PHE A 467 -10.38 28.36 -1.92
C PHE A 467 -11.40 29.14 -1.11
N LEU A 468 -12.06 28.51 -0.15
CA LEU A 468 -13.15 29.13 0.60
C LEU A 468 -12.99 28.94 2.11
N ASN A 469 -13.50 29.90 2.86
CA ASN A 469 -13.72 29.76 4.29
C ASN A 469 -15.17 29.35 4.54
N LYS A 470 -15.39 28.23 5.23
CA LYS A 470 -16.71 27.90 5.79
C LYS A 470 -16.61 27.92 7.31
N LYS A 471 -17.21 28.94 7.92
CA LYS A 471 -17.07 29.22 9.37
C LYS A 471 -15.58 29.37 9.74
N PHE A 472 -15.05 28.47 10.58
CA PHE A 472 -13.67 28.48 11.06
C PHE A 472 -12.74 27.48 10.32
N GLN A 473 -13.23 26.80 9.28
CA GLN A 473 -12.48 25.80 8.54
C GLN A 473 -12.22 26.29 7.11
N LYS A 474 -10.98 26.14 6.67
CA LYS A 474 -10.54 26.43 5.29
C LYS A 474 -10.80 25.20 4.41
N TYR A 475 -11.18 25.45 3.16
CA TYR A 475 -11.45 24.42 2.16
C TYR A 475 -10.78 24.75 0.83
N MET A 476 -10.27 23.72 0.18
CA MET A 476 -10.00 23.68 -1.25
C MET A 476 -11.20 23.00 -1.92
N ILE A 477 -11.86 23.69 -2.83
CA ILE A 477 -13.03 23.20 -3.54
C ILE A 477 -12.61 22.83 -4.95
N LEU A 478 -12.87 21.59 -5.34
CA LEU A 478 -12.50 21.07 -6.66
C LEU A 478 -13.75 20.63 -7.41
N THR A 479 -13.92 21.12 -8.63
CA THR A 479 -15.05 20.74 -9.48
C THR A 479 -14.58 19.74 -10.54
N GLU A 480 -15.13 18.53 -10.49
CA GLU A 480 -14.89 17.46 -11.48
C GLU A 480 -16.24 17.01 -12.05
N GLN A 481 -16.48 17.25 -13.34
CA GLN A 481 -17.72 16.88 -14.03
C GLN A 481 -19.04 17.32 -13.37
N GLY A 482 -19.08 18.53 -12.81
CA GLY A 482 -20.27 19.04 -12.11
C GLY A 482 -20.47 18.45 -10.71
N ARG A 483 -19.58 17.56 -10.26
CA ARG A 483 -19.43 17.20 -8.85
C ARG A 483 -18.51 18.22 -8.18
N VAL A 484 -18.83 18.57 -6.94
CA VAL A 484 -18.03 19.49 -6.12
C VAL A 484 -17.44 18.69 -4.97
N LEU A 485 -16.12 18.61 -4.94
CA LEU A 485 -15.35 17.99 -3.86
C LEU A 485 -14.89 19.09 -2.91
N GLU A 486 -15.32 19.01 -1.65
CA GLU A 486 -14.96 19.96 -0.62
C GLU A 486 -13.86 19.37 0.26
N ILE A 487 -12.62 19.78 0.00
CA ILE A 487 -11.45 19.22 0.67
C ILE A 487 -11.05 20.17 1.81
N PRO A 488 -11.26 19.80 3.09
CA PRO A 488 -10.83 20.63 4.21
C PRO A 488 -9.30 20.71 4.22
N ILE A 489 -8.74 21.86 4.60
CA ILE A 489 -7.29 22.09 4.71
C ILE A 489 -6.96 22.92 5.95
N ASP A 490 -5.77 22.71 6.52
CA ASP A 490 -5.27 23.48 7.67
C ASP A 490 -3.73 23.53 7.62
N PHE A 491 -3.16 24.67 8.02
CA PHE A 491 -1.73 24.95 7.93
C PHE A 491 -0.91 24.29 9.05
N LYS A 492 -1.55 23.85 10.13
CA LYS A 492 -0.87 23.38 11.36
C LYS A 492 -1.18 21.92 11.69
N LYS A 493 -2.34 21.42 11.26
CA LYS A 493 -2.81 20.06 11.57
C LYS A 493 -3.36 19.37 10.33
N TYR A 494 -3.40 18.04 10.41
CA TYR A 494 -4.10 17.25 9.40
C TYR A 494 -5.62 17.43 9.51
N CYS A 495 -6.29 17.55 8.36
CA CYS A 495 -7.74 17.52 8.25
C CYS A 495 -8.17 16.19 7.65
N TYR A 496 -9.03 15.44 8.35
CA TYR A 496 -9.55 14.16 7.88
C TYR A 496 -10.86 14.36 7.12
N CYS A 497 -11.03 13.67 6.01
CA CYS A 497 -12.24 13.70 5.19
C CYS A 497 -12.45 12.40 4.42
N GLN A 498 -13.58 12.29 3.75
CA GLN A 498 -13.88 11.22 2.82
C GLN A 498 -13.94 11.81 1.41
N ILE A 499 -13.39 11.08 0.43
CA ILE A 499 -13.43 11.43 -0.98
C ILE A 499 -14.16 10.31 -1.73
N GLU A 500 -15.26 10.65 -2.41
CA GLU A 500 -15.98 9.72 -3.27
C GLU A 500 -15.42 9.77 -4.69
N MET A 501 -15.12 8.60 -5.25
CA MET A 501 -14.66 8.43 -6.63
C MET A 501 -15.43 7.31 -7.32
N ASN A 502 -16.27 7.69 -8.29
CA ASN A 502 -17.11 6.76 -9.08
C ASN A 502 -17.93 5.76 -8.23
N GLY A 503 -18.40 6.17 -7.05
CA GLY A 503 -19.16 5.33 -6.13
C GLY A 503 -18.33 4.62 -5.05
N GLU A 504 -16.99 4.72 -5.08
CA GLU A 504 -16.14 4.27 -3.98
C GLU A 504 -15.76 5.41 -3.04
N ILE A 505 -15.82 5.16 -1.74
CA ILE A 505 -15.41 6.12 -0.71
C ILE A 505 -13.99 5.79 -0.26
N TYR A 506 -13.16 6.83 -0.14
CA TYR A 506 -11.80 6.72 0.36
C TYR A 506 -11.63 7.60 1.60
N GLU A 507 -11.08 7.02 2.66
CA GLU A 507 -10.61 7.80 3.81
C GLU A 507 -9.38 8.59 3.38
N ALA A 508 -9.41 9.90 3.61
CA ALA A 508 -8.34 10.80 3.22
C ALA A 508 -7.96 11.74 4.38
N ALA A 509 -6.74 12.24 4.32
CA ALA A 509 -6.33 13.37 5.14
C ALA A 509 -5.53 14.37 4.32
N THR A 510 -5.62 15.63 4.71
CA THR A 510 -4.91 16.70 4.03
C THR A 510 -3.95 17.43 4.96
N ALA A 511 -2.92 17.97 4.35
CA ALA A 511 -1.96 18.87 4.97
C ALA A 511 -1.63 19.96 3.95
N CYS A 512 -1.69 21.23 4.36
CA CYS A 512 -1.32 22.34 3.48
C CYS A 512 -0.28 23.27 4.12
N ARG A 513 0.56 23.87 3.31
CA ARG A 513 1.53 24.88 3.75
C ARG A 513 1.93 25.78 2.60
N PHE A 514 2.28 27.02 2.90
CA PHE A 514 3.02 27.83 1.94
C PHE A 514 4.52 27.51 2.03
N VAL A 515 5.15 27.43 0.86
CA VAL A 515 6.60 27.33 0.70
C VAL A 515 7.03 28.32 -0.37
N LYS A 516 8.28 28.78 -0.30
CA LYS A 516 8.88 29.53 -1.41
C LYS A 516 9.75 28.60 -2.24
N ASN A 517 9.70 28.73 -3.56
CA ASN A 517 10.61 28.02 -4.46
C ASN A 517 11.97 28.73 -4.57
N GLU A 518 12.85 28.24 -5.44
CA GLU A 518 14.19 28.80 -5.69
C GLU A 518 14.15 30.25 -6.19
N ASP A 519 13.07 30.65 -6.85
CA ASP A 519 12.85 32.00 -7.39
C ASP A 519 12.08 32.93 -6.41
N ASP A 520 11.98 32.54 -5.13
CA ASP A 520 11.21 33.23 -4.08
C ASP A 520 9.69 33.36 -4.38
N VAL A 521 9.18 32.60 -5.36
CA VAL A 521 7.75 32.53 -5.71
C VAL A 521 7.01 31.75 -4.62
N LEU A 522 5.88 32.32 -4.18
CA LEU A 522 5.00 31.71 -3.21
C LEU A 522 4.23 30.54 -3.82
N VAL A 523 4.35 29.37 -3.18
CA VAL A 523 3.70 28.13 -3.60
C VAL A 523 2.84 27.59 -2.46
N LEU A 524 1.53 27.42 -2.70
CA LEU A 524 0.69 26.64 -1.79
C LEU A 524 0.86 25.16 -2.14
N LYS A 525 1.41 24.37 -1.23
CA LYS A 525 1.42 22.91 -1.33
C LYS A 525 0.21 22.36 -0.58
N VAL A 526 -0.65 21.60 -1.23
CA VAL A 526 -1.75 20.83 -0.61
C VAL A 526 -1.54 19.36 -0.88
N MET A 527 -1.26 18.59 0.16
CA MET A 527 -1.18 17.13 0.06
C MET A 527 -2.52 16.52 0.47
N VAL A 528 -2.98 15.53 -0.30
CA VAL A 528 -4.15 14.70 -0.03
C VAL A 528 -3.68 13.25 0.02
N SER A 529 -3.58 12.69 1.23
CA SER A 529 -3.16 11.31 1.50
C SER A 529 -4.38 10.41 1.59
N PHE A 530 -4.40 9.32 0.82
CA PHE A 530 -5.46 8.32 0.82
C PHE A 530 -5.10 7.23 1.83
N LEU A 531 -5.69 7.29 3.02
CA LEU A 531 -5.22 6.63 4.25
C LEU A 531 -5.27 5.10 4.23
N GLU A 532 -6.08 4.53 3.34
CA GLU A 532 -6.21 3.08 3.15
C GLU A 532 -5.24 2.56 2.07
N THR A 533 -4.45 3.46 1.49
CA THR A 533 -3.56 3.19 0.36
C THR A 533 -2.16 3.76 0.62
N SER A 534 -1.24 3.38 -0.25
CA SER A 534 0.14 3.85 -0.24
C SER A 534 0.30 5.28 -0.80
N ASN A 535 -0.79 5.87 -1.31
CA ASN A 535 -0.70 6.96 -2.27
C ASN A 535 -1.18 8.30 -1.71
N SER A 536 -0.50 9.37 -2.12
CA SER A 536 -0.91 10.75 -1.87
C SER A 536 -0.85 11.56 -3.17
N ARG A 537 -1.81 12.45 -3.36
CA ARG A 537 -1.78 13.50 -4.39
C ARG A 537 -1.18 14.77 -3.77
N VAL A 538 -0.28 15.43 -4.48
CA VAL A 538 0.30 16.72 -4.04
C VAL A 538 -0.02 17.77 -5.08
N PHE A 539 -0.85 18.74 -4.71
CA PHE A 539 -1.08 19.95 -5.51
C PHE A 539 -0.07 21.02 -5.13
N LYS A 540 0.49 21.69 -6.12
CA LYS A 540 1.33 22.89 -5.98
C LYS A 540 0.70 24.01 -6.79
N PHE A 541 0.28 25.06 -6.11
CA PHE A 541 -0.29 26.26 -6.74
C PHE A 541 0.76 27.37 -6.69
N PHE A 542 1.24 27.76 -7.86
CA PHE A 542 2.16 28.88 -8.04
C PHE A 542 1.32 30.10 -8.38
N PHE A 543 1.34 31.10 -7.50
CA PHE A 543 0.57 32.33 -7.68
C PHE A 543 1.46 33.39 -8.33
N GLU A 544 1.25 33.61 -9.63
CA GLU A 544 1.84 34.70 -10.38
C GLU A 544 0.81 35.84 -10.52
N LYS A 545 1.24 37.07 -10.83
CA LYS A 545 0.40 38.29 -10.69
C LYS A 545 -1.02 38.14 -11.25
N ASP A 546 -1.15 37.59 -12.46
CA ASP A 546 -2.42 37.47 -13.18
C ASP A 546 -2.82 36.02 -13.50
N LYS A 547 -2.04 35.02 -13.05
CA LYS A 547 -2.21 33.60 -13.41
C LYS A 547 -1.90 32.68 -12.23
N VAL A 548 -2.56 31.53 -12.19
CA VAL A 548 -2.18 30.44 -11.28
C VAL A 548 -1.71 29.26 -12.10
N LEU A 549 -0.45 28.89 -11.94
CA LEU A 549 0.07 27.64 -12.47
C LEU A 549 -0.14 26.54 -11.43
N ILE A 550 -0.76 25.44 -11.85
CA ILE A 550 -0.94 24.26 -11.03
C ILE A 550 0.00 23.19 -11.52
N ARG A 551 0.75 22.58 -10.60
CA ARG A 551 1.48 21.34 -10.85
C ARG A 551 1.04 20.29 -9.85
N CYS A 552 0.85 19.06 -10.31
CA CYS A 552 0.53 17.95 -9.43
C CYS A 552 1.67 16.94 -9.42
N ASP A 553 2.03 16.48 -8.22
CA ASP A 553 2.86 15.28 -8.05
C ASP A 553 2.03 14.16 -7.39
N GLU A 554 2.62 12.98 -7.33
CA GLU A 554 2.12 11.84 -6.56
C GLU A 554 3.23 11.28 -5.68
N ILE A 555 2.85 10.77 -4.52
CA ILE A 555 3.71 9.97 -3.66
C ILE A 555 3.10 8.57 -3.58
N PRO A 556 3.88 7.50 -3.76
CA PRO A 556 5.22 7.49 -4.35
C PRO A 556 5.24 8.00 -5.80
N LYS A 557 6.41 8.47 -6.25
CA LYS A 557 6.59 8.96 -7.62
C LYS A 557 6.47 7.82 -8.61
N ILE A 558 5.64 7.98 -9.63
CA ILE A 558 5.43 6.95 -10.67
C ILE A 558 6.72 6.67 -11.45
N SER A 559 7.55 7.68 -11.73
CA SER A 559 8.83 7.50 -12.43
C SER A 559 9.72 6.47 -11.74
N SER A 560 9.91 6.61 -10.43
CA SER A 560 10.68 5.67 -9.62
C SER A 560 10.04 4.27 -9.55
N ILE A 561 8.71 4.18 -9.53
CA ILE A 561 8.00 2.90 -9.62
C ILE A 561 8.24 2.24 -10.99
N MET A 562 8.21 3.02 -12.08
CA MET A 562 8.44 2.51 -13.43
C MET A 562 9.86 2.00 -13.62
N GLU A 563 10.86 2.66 -13.04
CA GLU A 563 12.24 2.17 -12.98
C GLU A 563 12.29 0.79 -12.30
N GLY A 564 11.66 0.64 -11.13
CA GLY A 564 11.55 -0.64 -10.44
C GLY A 564 10.85 -1.72 -11.26
N ILE A 565 9.75 -1.40 -11.95
CA ILE A 565 9.04 -2.33 -12.85
C ILE A 565 9.94 -2.73 -14.02
N SER A 566 10.66 -1.78 -14.62
CA SER A 566 11.55 -2.03 -15.75
C SER A 566 12.68 -3.00 -15.40
N MET A 567 13.17 -3.01 -14.16
CA MET A 567 14.16 -4.00 -13.70
C MET A 567 13.59 -5.42 -13.69
N ILE A 568 12.29 -5.58 -13.37
CA ILE A 568 11.58 -6.86 -13.46
C ILE A 568 11.37 -7.23 -14.93
N VAL A 569 10.98 -6.24 -15.75
CA VAL A 569 10.55 -6.43 -17.13
C VAL A 569 11.73 -6.59 -18.09
N ASN A 570 12.92 -6.03 -17.84
CA ASN A 570 14.09 -6.19 -18.72
C ASN A 570 14.75 -7.58 -18.61
N ASN A 571 14.35 -8.39 -17.63
CA ASN A 571 14.55 -9.85 -17.67
C ASN A 571 13.57 -10.54 -18.64
N ASN A 572 12.54 -9.85 -19.11
CA ASN A 572 11.66 -10.28 -20.19
C ASN A 572 12.25 -9.85 -21.53
N ARG A 573 12.79 -10.80 -22.29
CA ARG A 573 13.06 -10.59 -23.71
C ARG A 573 11.73 -10.41 -24.46
N SER A 574 11.24 -9.18 -24.60
CA SER A 574 10.11 -8.87 -25.49
C SER A 574 10.31 -7.56 -26.24
N GLY A 575 10.51 -7.65 -27.56
CA GLY A 575 10.73 -6.50 -28.44
C GLY A 575 9.51 -5.66 -28.82
N LYS A 576 9.71 -4.77 -29.80
CA LYS A 576 8.82 -3.76 -30.44
C LYS A 576 8.10 -2.75 -29.53
N PHE A 577 7.61 -3.12 -28.34
CA PHE A 577 7.00 -2.16 -27.42
C PHE A 577 8.06 -1.18 -26.86
N ASP A 578 9.25 -1.70 -26.53
CA ASP A 578 10.40 -0.90 -26.10
C ASP A 578 10.81 0.17 -27.13
N SER A 579 10.71 -0.14 -28.43
CA SER A 579 11.06 0.85 -29.47
C SER A 579 10.05 2.00 -29.62
N ILE A 580 8.79 1.80 -29.20
CA ILE A 580 7.76 2.86 -29.24
C ILE A 580 7.80 3.67 -27.94
N ALA A 581 7.98 3.00 -26.79
CA ALA A 581 8.11 3.62 -25.48
C ALA A 581 9.38 4.48 -25.33
N ASN A 582 10.45 4.15 -26.05
CA ASN A 582 11.73 4.87 -26.01
C ASN A 582 11.85 6.06 -26.98
N SER A 583 10.75 6.56 -27.55
CA SER A 583 10.80 7.83 -28.28
C SER A 583 10.71 9.02 -27.33
N ASP A 584 11.52 10.06 -27.57
CA ASP A 584 11.54 11.30 -26.76
C ASP A 584 10.13 11.91 -26.62
N PHE A 585 9.31 11.79 -27.67
CA PHE A 585 7.93 12.27 -27.65
C PHE A 585 7.03 11.48 -26.70
N VAL A 586 7.15 10.15 -26.64
CA VAL A 586 6.38 9.32 -25.71
C VAL A 586 6.83 9.55 -24.27
N GLN A 587 8.15 9.67 -24.04
CA GLN A 587 8.66 10.02 -22.71
C GLN A 587 8.17 11.39 -22.25
N TYR A 588 8.22 12.40 -23.12
CA TYR A 588 7.66 13.74 -22.85
C TYR A 588 6.18 13.69 -22.47
N LYS A 589 5.35 12.95 -23.23
CA LYS A 589 3.93 12.80 -22.92
C LYS A 589 3.69 12.05 -21.61
N LEU A 590 4.47 11.01 -21.31
CA LEU A 590 4.37 10.26 -20.05
C LEU A 590 4.67 11.17 -18.85
N ILE A 591 5.71 12.00 -18.93
CA ILE A 591 6.05 12.97 -17.88
C ILE A 591 4.86 13.91 -17.64
N LYS A 592 4.24 14.45 -18.71
CA LYS A 592 3.06 15.32 -18.59
C LYS A 592 1.82 14.67 -17.98
N ILE A 593 1.75 13.34 -17.94
CA ILE A 593 0.65 12.60 -17.34
C ILE A 593 0.94 12.24 -15.88
N ILE A 594 2.20 11.94 -15.58
CA ILE A 594 2.67 11.61 -14.24
C ILE A 594 2.76 12.87 -13.37
N GLU A 595 3.21 13.98 -13.95
CA GLU A 595 3.36 15.28 -13.31
C GLU A 595 2.56 16.34 -14.10
N PRO A 596 1.22 16.29 -14.08
CA PRO A 596 0.42 17.16 -14.91
C PRO A 596 0.49 18.61 -14.43
N GLU A 597 0.57 19.52 -15.40
CA GLU A 597 0.57 20.96 -15.17
C GLU A 597 -0.51 21.67 -16.00
N ALA A 598 -1.07 22.74 -15.44
CA ALA A 598 -2.05 23.58 -16.13
C ALA A 598 -1.92 25.04 -15.69
N GLU A 599 -1.96 25.94 -16.66
CA GLU A 599 -2.26 27.35 -16.39
C GLU A 599 -3.76 27.50 -16.13
N CYS A 600 -4.09 28.29 -15.12
CA CYS A 600 -5.46 28.59 -14.75
C CYS A 600 -5.74 30.07 -14.88
N GLU A 601 -6.91 30.38 -15.45
CA GLU A 601 -7.42 31.73 -15.54
C GLU A 601 -8.34 32.02 -14.37
N GLU A 602 -8.18 33.19 -13.75
CA GLU A 602 -9.12 33.66 -12.75
C GLU A 602 -10.44 34.02 -13.41
N LYS A 603 -11.53 33.44 -12.92
CA LYS A 603 -12.87 33.78 -13.35
C LYS A 603 -13.18 35.17 -12.79
N GLY A 604 -13.25 36.18 -13.66
CA GLY A 604 -13.54 37.56 -13.28
C GLY A 604 -14.76 37.62 -12.35
N THR A 605 -14.62 38.28 -11.21
CA THR A 605 -15.72 38.48 -10.26
C THR A 605 -16.76 39.38 -10.93
N ASP A 606 -17.80 38.80 -11.51
CA ASP A 606 -19.02 39.53 -11.84
C ASP A 606 -19.63 40.01 -10.52
N ASP A 607 -19.42 41.28 -10.21
CA ASP A 607 -19.70 41.99 -8.97
C ASP A 607 -21.23 42.17 -8.70
N LYS A 608 -22.06 41.19 -9.06
CA LYS A 608 -23.54 41.32 -9.03
C LYS A 608 -24.33 40.19 -8.39
N LYS A 609 -23.72 39.14 -7.82
CA LYS A 609 -24.52 38.03 -7.22
C LYS A 609 -24.12 37.52 -5.83
N LEU A 610 -23.23 38.21 -5.11
CA LEU A 610 -22.94 37.93 -3.70
C LEU A 610 -23.01 39.22 -2.87
N ARG A 611 -24.22 39.72 -2.65
CA ARG A 611 -24.58 40.62 -1.55
C ARG A 611 -25.76 40.05 -0.81
#